data_AF-A0A239R5X3-F1
#
_entry.id   AF-A0A239R5X3-F1
#
_cell.length_a   1.000
_cell.length_b   1.000
_cell.length_c   1.000
_cell.angle_alpha   90.00
_cell.angle_beta   90.00
_cell.angle_gamma   90.00
#
_symmetry.space_group_name_H-M   'P 1'
#
loop_
_entity.id
_entity.type
_entity.pdbx_description
1 polymer ?
#
loop_
_entity_poly.entity_id
_entity_poly.type
_entity_poly.pdbx_seq_one_letter_code
_entity_poly.pdbx_strand_id
1 'polypeptide(L)' 'MEMELKAMFDNLADVGCTKHDAEIAGELYKNGQADELIRFLKKCRCSLMDEMHESQRKVDRMDFLIRRVERKAAK' A
#
# COMPACT_ATOMS: atom_id res chain seq x y z
N MET A 1 -8.53 -9.63 -24.52
CA MET A 1 -8.54 -10.13 -23.13
C MET A 1 -7.17 -10.08 -22.47
N GLU A 2 -6.06 -10.54 -23.10
CA GLU A 2 -4.70 -10.37 -22.50
C GLU A 2 -4.28 -8.92 -22.25
N MET A 3 -4.83 -7.96 -23.01
CA MET A 3 -4.48 -6.54 -22.92
C MET A 3 -5.04 -5.84 -21.67
N GLU A 4 -6.14 -6.32 -21.09
CA GLU A 4 -6.69 -5.78 -19.82
C GLU A 4 -5.87 -6.23 -18.62
N LEU A 5 -5.24 -7.41 -18.72
CA LEU A 5 -4.53 -8.00 -17.61
C LEU A 5 -3.20 -7.27 -17.32
N LYS A 6 -2.46 -6.96 -18.38
CA LYS A 6 -1.23 -6.19 -18.28
C LYS A 6 -1.49 -4.78 -17.73
N ALA A 7 -2.59 -4.14 -18.13
CA ALA A 7 -3.01 -2.86 -17.57
C ALA A 7 -3.40 -2.97 -16.08
N MET A 8 -4.07 -4.06 -15.67
CA MET A 8 -4.35 -4.31 -14.24
C MET A 8 -3.09 -4.51 -13.41
N PHE A 9 -2.06 -5.19 -13.93
CA PHE A 9 -0.79 -5.42 -13.23
C PHE A 9 0.15 -4.22 -13.25
N ASP A 10 0.19 -3.45 -14.33
CA ASP A 10 0.95 -2.21 -14.39
C ASP A 10 0.35 -1.18 -13.40
N ASN A 11 -0.98 -1.19 -13.18
CA ASN A 11 -1.63 -0.41 -12.11
C ASN A 11 -1.32 -0.90 -10.68
N LEU A 12 -0.97 -2.18 -10.49
CA LEU A 12 -0.69 -2.72 -9.14
C LEU A 12 0.55 -2.09 -8.51
N ALA A 13 1.55 -1.76 -9.32
CA ALA A 13 2.69 -0.96 -8.88
C ALA A 13 2.26 0.45 -8.43
N ASP A 14 1.30 1.08 -9.15
CA ASP A 14 0.77 2.41 -8.81
C ASP A 14 -0.07 2.41 -7.52
N VAL A 15 -0.69 1.28 -7.15
CA VAL A 15 -1.39 1.15 -5.85
C VAL A 15 -0.49 0.66 -4.71
N GLY A 16 0.83 0.60 -4.92
CA GLY A 16 1.80 0.32 -3.85
C GLY A 16 2.09 -1.16 -3.62
N CYS A 17 1.67 -2.06 -4.53
CA CYS A 17 2.12 -3.44 -4.50
C CYS A 17 3.56 -3.54 -4.99
N THR A 18 4.35 -4.43 -4.38
CA THR A 18 5.73 -4.66 -4.81
C THR A 18 5.75 -5.40 -6.16
N LYS A 19 6.90 -5.40 -6.85
CA LYS A 19 7.08 -6.21 -8.06
C LYS A 19 6.79 -7.70 -7.82
N HIS A 20 7.17 -8.20 -6.65
CA HIS A 20 6.88 -9.57 -6.24
C HIS A 20 5.38 -9.83 -6.09
N ASP A 21 4.63 -8.87 -5.53
CA ASP A 21 3.18 -9.01 -5.40
C ASP A 21 2.48 -9.02 -6.76
N ALA A 22 2.97 -8.22 -7.71
CA ALA A 22 2.46 -8.21 -9.07
C ALA A 22 2.72 -9.54 -9.81
N GLU A 23 3.88 -10.17 -9.59
CA GLU A 23 4.20 -11.50 -10.13
C GLU A 23 3.26 -12.57 -9.59
N ILE A 24 3.07 -12.64 -8.27
CA ILE A 24 2.17 -13.61 -7.63
C ILE A 24 0.73 -13.43 -8.14
N ALA A 25 0.24 -12.20 -8.15
CA ALA A 25 -1.11 -11.91 -8.62
C ALA A 25 -1.27 -12.26 -10.12
N GLY A 26 -0.22 -12.06 -10.92
CA GLY A 26 -0.14 -12.47 -12.33
C GLY A 26 -0.27 -13.97 -12.53
N GLU A 27 0.41 -14.77 -11.71
CA GLU A 27 0.33 -16.24 -11.75
C GLU A 27 -1.06 -16.73 -11.34
N LEU A 28 -1.62 -16.20 -10.24
CA LEU A 28 -2.96 -16.57 -9.77
C LEU A 28 -4.02 -16.27 -10.83
N TYR A 29 -3.91 -15.14 -11.54
CA TYR A 29 -4.82 -14.83 -12.63
C TYR A 29 -4.66 -15.80 -13.81
N LYS A 30 -3.42 -16.05 -14.27
CA LYS A 30 -3.14 -16.95 -15.40
C LYS A 30 -3.66 -18.36 -15.14
N ASN A 31 -3.64 -18.80 -13.89
CA ASN A 31 -4.13 -20.11 -13.46
C ASN A 31 -5.66 -20.13 -13.23
N GLY A 32 -6.37 -19.02 -13.41
CA GLY A 32 -7.82 -18.93 -13.18
C GLY A 32 -8.22 -18.98 -11.70
N GLN A 33 -7.29 -18.74 -10.78
CA GLN A 33 -7.48 -18.86 -9.34
C GLN A 33 -8.06 -17.56 -8.76
N ALA A 34 -9.30 -17.24 -9.13
CA ALA A 34 -9.94 -15.96 -8.81
C ALA A 34 -10.10 -15.72 -7.29
N ASP A 35 -10.48 -16.74 -6.53
CA ASP A 35 -10.67 -16.62 -5.07
C ASP A 35 -9.35 -16.36 -4.33
N GLU A 36 -8.29 -17.07 -4.73
CA GLU A 36 -6.93 -16.87 -4.23
C GLU A 36 -6.42 -15.47 -4.58
N LEU A 37 -6.66 -15.01 -5.81
CA LEU A 37 -6.29 -13.67 -6.25
C LEU A 37 -6.99 -12.59 -5.41
N ILE A 38 -8.30 -12.72 -5.15
CA ILE A 38 -9.04 -11.78 -4.30
C ILE A 38 -8.48 -11.79 -2.86
N ARG A 39 -8.18 -12.97 -2.31
CA ARG A 39 -7.56 -13.07 -0.97
C ARG A 39 -6.19 -12.40 -0.93
N PHE A 40 -5.38 -12.61 -1.96
CA PHE A 40 -4.07 -12.01 -2.10
C PHE A 40 -4.16 -10.48 -2.13
N LEU A 41 -5.02 -9.91 -2.98
CA LEU A 41 -5.22 -8.46 -3.08
C LEU A 41 -5.72 -7.84 -1.76
N LYS A 42 -6.61 -8.53 -1.03
CA LYS A 42 -7.04 -8.10 0.31
C LYS A 42 -5.89 -8.03 1.30
N LYS A 43 -4.93 -8.98 1.22
CA LYS A 43 -3.73 -8.97 2.05
C LYS A 43 -2.82 -7.78 1.71
N CYS A 44 -2.56 -7.54 0.43
CA CYS A 44 -1.78 -6.37 -0.02
C CYS A 44 -2.40 -5.06 0.51
N ARG A 45 -3.73 -4.91 0.42
CA ARG A 45 -4.44 -3.75 0.98
C ARG A 45 -4.20 -3.59 2.49
N CYS A 46 -4.20 -4.67 3.26
CA CYS A 46 -3.93 -4.59 4.70
C CYS A 46 -2.51 -4.11 4.98
N SER A 47 -1.51 -4.60 4.25
CA SER A 47 -0.13 -4.13 4.38
C SER A 47 0.01 -2.64 4.07
N LEU A 48 -0.66 -2.16 3.01
CA LEU A 48 -0.68 -0.72 2.68
C LEU A 48 -1.32 0.13 3.79
N MET A 49 -2.41 -0.37 4.40
CA MET A 49 -3.03 0.30 5.54
C MET A 49 -2.08 0.37 6.75
N ASP A 50 -1.31 -0.68 7.02
CA ASP A 50 -0.33 -0.69 8.10
C ASP A 50 0.80 0.32 7.87
N GLU A 51 1.31 0.40 6.63
CA GLU A 51 2.31 1.39 6.23
C GLU A 51 1.78 2.82 6.32
N MET A 52 0.53 3.06 5.89
CA MET A 52 -0.15 4.34 6.03
C MET A 52 -0.27 4.73 7.50
N HIS A 53 -0.72 3.81 8.36
CA HIS A 53 -0.83 4.08 9.80
C HIS A 53 0.52 4.36 10.46
N GLU A 54 1.60 3.69 10.02
CA GLU A 54 2.95 3.99 10.51
C GLU A 54 3.43 5.37 10.08
N SER A 55 3.17 5.75 8.84
CA SER A 55 3.48 7.09 8.33
C SER A 55 2.70 8.17 9.09
N GLN A 56 1.41 7.95 9.36
CA GLN A 56 0.59 8.84 10.17
C GLN A 56 1.18 9.01 11.59
N ARG A 57 1.56 7.92 12.26
CA ARG A 57 2.19 7.98 13.60
C ARG A 57 3.46 8.83 13.61
N LYS A 58 4.26 8.79 12.54
CA LYS A 58 5.46 9.62 12.41
C LYS A 58 5.12 11.10 12.28
N VAL A 59 4.13 11.44 11.44
CA VAL A 59 3.63 12.81 11.28
C VAL A 59 3.09 13.35 12.60
N ASP A 60 2.23 12.60 13.29
CA ASP A 60 1.65 13.02 14.57
C ASP A 60 2.73 13.33 15.63
N ARG A 61 3.80 12.53 15.66
CA ARG A 61 4.96 12.78 16.53
C ARG A 61 5.70 14.05 16.15
N MET A 62 5.87 14.30 14.85
CA MET A 62 6.51 15.53 14.36
C MET A 62 5.69 16.76 14.74
N ASP A 63 4.37 16.73 14.54
CA ASP A 63 3.46 17.81 14.90
C ASP A 63 3.49 18.11 16.41
N PHE A 64 3.55 17.06 17.23
CA PHE A 64 3.72 17.22 18.67
C PHE A 64 5.04 17.92 19.03
N LEU A 65 6.15 17.55 18.37
CA LEU A 65 7.46 18.18 18.59
C LEU A 65 7.45 19.65 18.17
N ILE A 66 6.88 19.96 16.99
CA ILE A 66 6.73 21.34 16.48
C ILE A 66 5.94 22.18 17.49
N ARG A 67 4.74 21.72 17.89
CA ARG A 67 3.90 22.39 18.91
C ARG A 67 4.64 22.64 20.22
N ARG A 68 5.54 21.73 20.62
CA ARG A 68 6.33 21.87 21.85
C ARG A 68 7.41 22.93 21.72
N VAL A 69 8.04 23.06 20.55
CA VAL A 69 9.05 24.09 20.27
C VAL A 69 8.39 25.47 20.17
N GLU A 70 7.27 25.59 19.44
CA GLU A 70 6.50 26.84 19.31
C GLU A 70 6.10 27.42 20.68
N ARG A 71 5.57 26.58 21.58
CA ARG A 71 5.20 27.01 22.95
C ARG A 71 6.39 27.46 23.79
N LYS A 72 7.60 26.95 23.54
CA LYS A 72 8.81 27.38 24.25
C LYS A 72 9.34 28.70 23.70
N ALA A 73 9.24 28.93 22.39
CA ALA A 73 9.71 30.16 21.74
C ALA A 73 8.79 31.37 22.02
N ALA A 74 7.51 31.13 22.34
CA ALA A 74 6.56 32.18 22.71
C ALA A 74 6.64 32.64 24.18
N LYS A 75 7.65 32.19 24.94
CA LYS A 75 7.96 32.63 26.30
C LYS A 75 9.26 33.41 26.30
#